data_AF-A0A0Q4M2V4-F1
#
_entry.id   AF-A0A0Q4M2V4-F1
#
_cell.length_a   1.000
_cell.length_b   1.000
_cell.length_c   1.000
_cell.angle_alpha   90.00
_cell.angle_beta   90.00
_cell.angle_gamma   90.00
#
_symmetry.space_group_name_H-M   'P 1'
#
loop_
_entity.id
_entity.type
_entity.pdbx_description
1 polymer ?
#
loop_
_entity_poly.entity_id
_entity_poly.type
_entity_poly.pdbx_seq_one_letter_code
_entity_poly.pdbx_strand_id
1 'polypeptide(L)'
;MSRVTVWHDGNCPLCRREIALMRRLDRRGRIEFVDATGPADCPVDRAALLARFHAREDGRMLSGAAAFAAMWRAIPLLRPLGLLARYRPVLAALEYGYRRFLIVRPRLQRWLGAREARA
;
A
#
# COMPACT_ATOMS: atom_id res chain seq x y z
N MET A 1 6.74 -13.33 14.86
CA MET A 1 5.62 -12.55 14.31
C MET A 1 6.17 -11.77 13.13
N SER A 2 5.61 -11.94 11.93
CA SER A 2 6.13 -11.30 10.73
C SER A 2 5.90 -9.79 10.80
N ARG A 3 6.99 -9.02 10.75
CA ARG A 3 6.95 -7.55 10.70
C ARG A 3 6.84 -7.16 9.23
N VAL A 4 5.89 -6.28 8.92
CA VAL A 4 5.67 -5.83 7.54
C VAL A 4 6.15 -4.39 7.43
N THR A 5 7.06 -4.11 6.52
CA THR A 5 7.46 -2.74 6.16
C THR A 5 6.73 -2.35 4.88
N VAL A 6 6.06 -1.21 4.86
CA VAL A 6 5.28 -0.70 3.72
C VAL A 6 5.89 0.62 3.26
N TRP A 7 6.22 0.71 1.98
CA TRP A 7 6.67 1.96 1.39
C TRP A 7 5.50 2.66 0.71
N HIS A 8 5.37 3.96 0.95
CA HIS A 8 4.32 4.77 0.36
C HIS A 8 4.84 6.11 -0.14
N ASP A 9 4.08 6.72 -1.03
CA ASP A 9 4.33 8.07 -1.53
C ASP A 9 3.70 9.10 -0.59
N GLY A 10 4.53 9.83 0.17
CA GLY A 10 4.12 10.94 1.02
C GLY A 10 3.65 12.18 0.26
N ASN A 11 3.96 12.34 -1.03
CA ASN A 11 3.49 13.49 -1.81
C ASN A 11 2.14 13.22 -2.49
N CYS A 12 1.64 11.98 -2.43
CA CYS A 12 0.35 11.62 -2.98
C CYS A 12 -0.75 11.65 -1.89
N PRO A 13 -1.73 12.57 -1.94
CA PRO A 13 -2.77 12.68 -0.91
C PRO A 13 -3.67 11.44 -0.83
N LEU A 14 -3.86 10.74 -1.95
CA LEU A 14 -4.57 9.45 -1.96
C LEU A 14 -3.80 8.39 -1.17
N CYS A 15 -2.51 8.25 -1.43
CA CYS A 15 -1.66 7.28 -0.74
C CYS A 15 -1.56 7.61 0.76
N ARG A 16 -1.39 8.89 1.11
CA ARG A 16 -1.40 9.34 2.52
C ARG A 16 -2.68 8.95 3.25
N ARG A 17 -3.86 9.17 2.63
CA ARG A 17 -5.15 8.80 3.23
C ARG A 17 -5.29 7.31 3.43
N GLU A 18 -4.88 6.52 2.44
CA GLU A 18 -4.94 5.06 2.51
C GLU A 18 -4.04 4.53 3.63
N ILE A 19 -2.80 5.00 3.70
CA ILE A 19 -1.87 4.65 4.78
C ILE A 19 -2.34 5.14 6.14
N ALA A 20 -2.91 6.34 6.24
CA ALA A 20 -3.46 6.85 7.49
C ALA A 20 -4.61 5.97 7.99
N LEU A 21 -5.48 5.49 7.09
CA LEU A 21 -6.54 4.53 7.44
C LEU A 21 -5.93 3.21 7.91
N MET A 22 -4.98 2.64 7.16
CA MET A 22 -4.33 1.38 7.53
C MET A 22 -3.60 1.48 8.87
N ARG A 23 -2.92 2.60 9.14
CA ARG A 23 -2.25 2.88 10.42
C ARG A 23 -3.24 2.95 11.57
N ARG A 24 -4.42 3.55 11.38
CA ARG A 24 -5.50 3.56 12.39
C ARG A 24 -6.07 2.17 12.65
N LEU A 25 -6.15 1.32 11.62
CA LEU A 25 -6.62 -0.06 11.75
C LEU A 25 -5.57 -0.99 12.34
N ASP A 26 -4.28 -0.69 12.17
CA ASP A 26 -3.15 -1.42 12.76
C ASP A 26 -3.01 -1.16 14.27
N ARG A 27 -4.00 -1.64 15.03
CA ARG A 27 -4.01 -1.55 16.50
C ARG A 27 -2.85 -2.28 17.18
N ARG A 28 -2.11 -3.13 16.47
CA ARG A 28 -1.00 -3.91 17.02
C ARG A 28 0.38 -3.37 16.64
N GLY A 29 0.45 -2.26 15.86
CA GLY A 29 1.70 -1.65 15.45
C GLY A 29 2.65 -2.61 14.72
N ARG A 30 2.09 -3.53 13.93
CA ARG A 30 2.88 -4.56 13.23
C ARG A 30 3.39 -4.11 11.87
N ILE A 31 2.87 -2.98 11.37
CA ILE A 31 3.25 -2.41 10.11
C ILE A 31 4.12 -1.18 10.35
N GLU A 32 5.31 -1.21 9.77
CA GLU A 32 6.19 -0.07 9.67
C GLU A 32 5.91 0.64 8.34
N PHE A 33 5.50 1.90 8.39
CA PHE A 33 5.22 2.69 7.20
C PHE A 33 6.38 3.65 6.94
N VAL A 34 7.01 3.51 5.77
CA VAL A 34 8.16 4.28 5.33
C VAL A 34 7.75 5.19 4.18
N ASP A 35 8.04 6.48 4.30
CA ASP A 35 7.82 7.46 3.24
C ASP A 35 8.95 7.39 2.21
N ALA A 36 8.64 6.92 1.01
CA ALA A 36 9.58 6.81 -0.09
C ALA A 36 9.95 8.18 -0.70
N THR A 37 9.30 9.28 -0.28
CA THR A 37 9.60 10.65 -0.74
C THR A 37 10.66 11.39 0.06
N GLY A 38 11.01 10.90 1.25
CA GLY A 38 12.14 11.40 2.05
C GLY A 38 13.50 10.79 1.64
N PRO A 39 14.57 11.08 2.41
CA PRO A 39 15.88 10.42 2.27
C PRO A 39 15.87 8.94 2.72
N ALA A 40 14.68 8.32 2.78
CA ALA A 40 14.51 6.96 3.25
C ALA A 40 15.23 5.98 2.32
N ASP A 41 15.93 5.03 2.94
CA ASP A 41 16.66 4.00 2.24
C ASP A 41 15.67 3.09 1.49
N CYS A 42 15.60 3.30 0.17
CA CYS A 42 14.68 2.59 -0.70
C CYS A 42 15.40 1.36 -1.23
N PRO A 43 14.99 0.14 -0.85
CA PRO A 43 15.67 -1.09 -1.29
C PRO A 43 15.49 -1.38 -2.81
N VAL A 44 14.72 -0.56 -3.51
CA VAL A 44 14.41 -0.61 -4.93
C VAL A 44 14.37 0.82 -5.47
N ASP A 45 14.50 0.97 -6.78
CA ASP A 45 14.40 2.26 -7.45
C ASP A 45 13.12 3.02 -7.03
N ARG A 46 13.29 4.28 -6.67
CA ARG A 46 12.20 5.17 -6.25
C ARG A 46 11.12 5.25 -7.32
N ALA A 47 11.48 5.28 -8.60
CA ALA A 47 10.50 5.31 -9.68
C ALA A 47 9.60 4.05 -9.65
N ALA A 48 10.18 2.88 -9.40
CA ALA A 48 9.45 1.63 -9.24
C ALA A 48 8.54 1.64 -8.00
N LEU A 49 9.04 2.15 -6.86
CA LEU A 49 8.26 2.33 -5.62
C LEU A 49 7.06 3.27 -5.80
N LEU A 50 7.19 4.31 -6.61
CA LEU A 50 6.10 5.25 -6.86
C LEU A 50 5.10 4.70 -7.89
N ALA A 51 5.58 3.91 -8.87
CA ALA A 51 4.75 3.30 -9.88
C ALA A 51 3.81 2.22 -9.31
N ARG A 52 4.28 1.42 -8.34
CA ARG A 52 3.52 0.32 -7.75
C ARG A 52 3.61 0.32 -6.22
N PHE A 53 2.58 -0.17 -5.55
CA PHE A 53 2.59 -0.30 -4.08
C PHE A 53 3.54 -1.43 -3.66
N HIS A 54 4.37 -1.21 -2.64
CA HIS A 54 5.38 -2.16 -2.20
C HIS A 54 5.34 -2.38 -0.69
N ALA A 55 5.57 -3.64 -0.30
CA ALA A 55 5.72 -4.04 1.09
C ALA A 55 6.75 -5.15 1.21
N ARG A 56 7.46 -5.20 2.33
CA ARG A 56 8.40 -6.27 2.66
C ARG A 56 7.84 -7.04 3.84
N GLU A 57 7.71 -8.34 3.66
CA GLU A 57 7.32 -9.29 4.70
C GLU A 57 8.42 -10.33 4.84
N ASP A 58 8.98 -10.48 6.05
CA ASP A 58 10.02 -11.49 6.35
C ASP A 58 11.20 -11.51 5.36
N GLY A 59 11.67 -10.32 4.97
CA GLY A 59 12.79 -10.15 4.02
C GLY A 59 12.41 -10.28 2.54
N ARG A 60 11.17 -10.69 2.23
CA ARG A 60 10.69 -10.80 0.85
C ARG A 60 10.00 -9.51 0.42
N MET A 61 10.48 -8.91 -0.68
CA MET A 61 9.82 -7.78 -1.31
C MET A 61 8.58 -8.24 -2.08
N LEU A 62 7.44 -7.62 -1.79
CA LEU A 62 6.15 -7.84 -2.42
C LEU A 62 5.70 -6.54 -3.08
N SER A 63 4.94 -6.64 -4.17
CA SER A 63 4.41 -5.49 -4.89
C SER A 63 2.95 -5.70 -5.31
N GLY A 64 2.25 -4.61 -5.61
CA GLY A 64 0.85 -4.60 -6.04
C GLY A 64 -0.09 -5.26 -5.05
N ALA A 65 -0.99 -6.12 -5.53
CA ALA A 65 -1.96 -6.80 -4.67
C ALA A 65 -1.31 -7.68 -3.59
N ALA A 66 -0.14 -8.27 -3.86
CA ALA A 66 0.58 -9.07 -2.88
C ALA A 66 1.10 -8.24 -1.70
N ALA A 67 1.52 -7.00 -1.96
CA ALA A 67 1.91 -6.06 -0.91
C ALA A 67 0.71 -5.66 -0.04
N PHE A 68 -0.45 -5.38 -0.65
CA PHE A 68 -1.70 -5.13 0.09
C PHE A 68 -2.12 -6.32 0.93
N ALA A 69 -2.06 -7.53 0.37
CA ALA A 69 -2.37 -8.76 1.09
C ALA A 69 -1.47 -8.97 2.31
N ALA A 70 -0.17 -8.67 2.21
CA ALA A 70 0.75 -8.71 3.35
C ALA A 70 0.38 -7.68 4.43
N MET A 71 0.11 -6.44 4.03
CA MET A 71 -0.34 -5.38 4.94
C MET A 71 -1.65 -5.77 5.65
N TRP A 72 -2.66 -6.27 4.93
CA TRP A 72 -3.93 -6.68 5.53
C TRP A 72 -3.78 -7.86 6.49
N ARG A 73 -2.88 -8.81 6.23
CA ARG A 73 -2.58 -9.90 7.18
C ARG A 73 -2.02 -9.38 8.51
N ALA A 74 -1.29 -8.27 8.48
CA ALA A 74 -0.75 -7.64 9.69
C ALA A 74 -1.83 -6.89 10.50
N ILE A 75 -2.95 -6.50 9.90
CA ILE A 75 -4.06 -5.79 10.56
C ILE A 75 -5.10 -6.81 11.06
N PRO A 76 -5.39 -6.93 12.37
CA PRO A 76 -6.32 -7.94 12.89
C PRO A 76 -7.70 -7.95 12.22
N LEU A 77 -8.26 -6.76 11.96
CA LEU A 77 -9.58 -6.60 11.35
C LEU A 77 -9.60 -7.05 9.87
N LEU A 78 -8.50 -6.82 9.14
CA LEU A 78 -8.38 -7.15 7.72
C LEU A 78 -7.66 -8.48 7.47
N ARG A 79 -7.19 -9.14 8.54
CA ARG A 79 -6.49 -10.41 8.50
C ARG A 79 -7.23 -11.50 7.70
N PRO A 80 -8.55 -11.72 7.86
CA PRO A 80 -9.25 -12.72 7.03
C PRO A 80 -9.18 -12.39 5.54
N LEU A 81 -9.29 -11.11 5.14
CA LEU A 81 -9.13 -10.69 3.75
C LEU A 81 -7.70 -10.93 3.25
N GLY A 82 -6.70 -10.60 4.05
CA GLY A 82 -5.31 -10.86 3.71
C GLY A 82 -4.97 -12.36 3.61
N LEU A 83 -5.66 -13.22 4.38
CA LEU A 83 -5.56 -14.67 4.27
C LEU A 83 -6.26 -15.21 3.02
N LEU A 84 -7.45 -14.70 2.69
CA LEU A 84 -8.15 -15.01 1.44
C LEU A 84 -7.31 -14.63 0.22
N ALA A 85 -6.58 -13.52 0.28
CA ALA A 85 -5.66 -13.09 -0.76
C ALA A 85 -4.45 -14.03 -0.97
N ARG A 86 -4.26 -15.07 -0.15
CA ARG A 86 -3.30 -16.16 -0.43
C ARG A 86 -3.78 -17.10 -1.52
N TYR A 87 -5.09 -17.19 -1.76
CA TYR A 87 -5.64 -17.98 -2.85
C TYR A 87 -5.32 -17.32 -4.19
N ARG A 88 -4.60 -18.03 -5.07
CA ARG A 88 -4.22 -17.56 -6.41
C ARG A 88 -5.35 -16.88 -7.20
N PRO A 89 -6.59 -17.43 -7.27
CA PRO A 89 -7.68 -16.76 -7.98
C PRO A 89 -8.11 -15.44 -7.32
N VAL A 90 -8.14 -15.39 -5.98
CA VAL A 90 -8.46 -14.16 -5.23
C VAL A 90 -7.37 -13.11 -5.43
N LEU A 91 -6.11 -13.52 -5.37
CA LEU A 91 -4.97 -12.64 -5.63
C LEU A 91 -5.01 -12.10 -7.07
N ALA A 92 -5.36 -12.93 -8.05
CA ALA A 92 -5.50 -12.51 -9.44
C ALA A 92 -6.65 -11.50 -9.61
N ALA A 93 -7.78 -11.71 -8.96
CA ALA A 93 -8.91 -10.76 -8.95
C ALA A 93 -8.51 -9.42 -8.28
N LEU A 94 -7.79 -9.47 -7.16
CA LEU A 94 -7.27 -8.29 -6.49
C LEU A 94 -6.22 -7.56 -7.33
N GLU A 95 -5.33 -8.27 -8.01
CA GLU A 95 -4.35 -7.69 -8.93
C GLU A 95 -5.03 -7.05 -10.14
N TYR A 96 -6.10 -7.66 -10.64
CA TYR A 96 -6.94 -7.05 -11.69
C TYR A 96 -7.58 -5.74 -11.19
N GLY A 97 -8.21 -5.76 -10.01
CA GLY A 97 -8.75 -4.56 -9.37
C GLY A 97 -7.70 -3.48 -9.14
N TYR A 98 -6.52 -3.87 -8.67
CA TYR A 98 -5.37 -2.99 -8.46
C TYR A 98 -4.89 -2.33 -9.75
N ARG A 99 -4.80 -3.08 -10.86
CA ARG A 99 -4.45 -2.52 -12.18
C ARG A 99 -5.50 -1.53 -12.68
N ARG A 100 -6.79 -1.82 -12.47
CA ARG A 100 -7.87 -0.87 -12.77
C ARG A 100 -7.74 0.40 -11.92
N PHE A 101 -7.44 0.25 -10.63
CA PHE A 101 -7.18 1.38 -9.75
C PHE A 101 -5.99 2.23 -10.23
N LEU A 102 -4.89 1.62 -10.71
CA LEU A 102 -3.76 2.37 -11.28
C LEU A 102 -4.15 3.24 -12.49
N ILE A 103 -5.12 2.82 -13.30
CA ILE A 103 -5.65 3.62 -14.42
C ILE A 103 -6.46 4.82 -13.91
N VAL A 104 -7.21 4.64 -12.81
CA VAL A 104 -8.02 5.70 -12.20
C VAL A 104 -7.19 6.61 -11.30
N ARG A 105 -6.06 6.12 -10.76
CA ARG A 105 -5.13 6.83 -9.86
C ARG A 105 -4.78 8.25 -10.34
N PRO A 106 -4.34 8.51 -11.57
CA PRO A 106 -4.03 9.88 -12.01
C PRO A 106 -5.26 10.80 -12.01
N ARG A 107 -6.47 10.27 -12.26
CA ARG A 107 -7.71 11.05 -12.18
C ARG A 107 -8.09 11.36 -10.73
N LEU A 108 -7.98 10.37 -9.84
CA LEU A 108 -8.20 10.53 -8.40
C LEU A 108 -7.19 11.50 -7.77
N GLN A 109 -5.92 11.41 -8.17
CA GLN A 109 -4.87 12.33 -7.72
C GLN A 109 -5.17 13.77 -8.14
N ARG A 110 -5.57 14.00 -9.40
CA ARG A 110 -5.98 15.34 -9.85
C ARG A 110 -7.19 15.86 -9.08
N TRP A 111 -8.19 15.01 -8.85
CA TRP A 111 -9.41 15.43 -8.15
C TRP A 111 -9.15 15.73 -6.66
N LEU A 112 -8.34 14.92 -5.99
CA LEU A 112 -7.96 15.15 -4.60
C LEU A 112 -6.99 16.34 -4.46
N GLY A 113 -6.03 16.49 -5.36
CA GLY A 113 -5.14 17.66 -5.40
C GLY A 113 -5.90 18.97 -5.65
N ALA A 114 -6.91 18.96 -6.53
CA ALA A 114 -7.78 20.11 -6.75
C ALA A 114 -8.66 20.45 -5.52
N ARG A 115 -8.93 19.47 -4.64
CA ARG A 115 -9.65 19.69 -3.37
C ARG A 115 -8.74 20.20 -2.26
N GLU A 116 -7.47 19.78 -2.22
CA GLU A 116 -6.48 20.33 -1.28
C GLU A 116 -6.05 21.75 -1.66
N ALA A 117 -5.97 22.08 -2.95
CA ALA A 117 -5.70 23.47 -3.38
C ALA A 117 -6.87 24.45 -3.14
N ARG A 118 -8.04 23.95 -2.74
CA ARG A 118 -9.25 24.73 -2.42
C ARG A 118 -9.58 24.78 -0.92
N ALA A 119 -8.83 24.05 -0.09
CA ALA A 119 -8.96 24.03 1.37
C ALA A 119 -7.88 24.92 2.00
#